data_AF-A0A9D0ZPX8-F1
#
_entry.id   AF-A0A9D0ZPX8-F1
#
_cell.length_a   1.000
_cell.length_b   1.000
_cell.length_c   1.000
_cell.angle_alpha   90.00
_cell.angle_beta   90.00
_cell.angle_gamma   90.00
#
_symmetry.space_group_name_H-M   'P 1'
#
loop_
_entity.id
_entity.type
_entity.pdbx_description
1 polymer ?
#
loop_
_entity_poly.entity_id
_entity_poly.type
_entity_poly.pdbx_seq_one_letter_code
_entity_poly.pdbx_strand_id
1 'polypeptide(L)'
;ALHKYYNEGKDKLSRLEKVFVMLITDEISVLQDVSEGDEELMMFKKTIEAMSNDDGIIGLYDKEEMDEFERSQGLQYAKNEGLEIGRADGIEIGRADGIEIGKENALIETAKNLLKSGDSVQKISEVTGLSPCVIKSLQSNI
;
A
#
# COMPACT_ATOMS: atom_id res chain seq x y z
N ALA A 1 -14.29 0.19 -13.93
CA ALA A 1 -15.66 0.44 -14.41
C ALA A 1 -16.65 0.60 -13.24
N LEU A 2 -16.76 -0.40 -12.34
CA LEU A 2 -17.66 -0.32 -11.17
C LEU A 2 -17.39 0.87 -10.24
N HIS A 3 -16.13 1.09 -9.86
CA HIS A 3 -15.72 2.27 -9.09
C HIS A 3 -16.11 3.59 -9.76
N LYS A 4 -16.05 3.66 -11.08
CA LYS A 4 -16.43 4.86 -11.85
C LYS A 4 -17.95 5.05 -11.86
N TYR A 5 -18.72 3.97 -12.00
CA TYR A 5 -20.18 4.03 -11.87
C TYR A 5 -20.61 4.61 -10.52
N TYR A 6 -20.09 4.06 -9.41
CA TYR A 6 -20.49 4.49 -8.06
C TYR A 6 -20.02 5.89 -7.69
N ASN A 7 -18.91 6.38 -8.26
CA ASN A 7 -18.36 7.69 -7.92
C ASN A 7 -18.74 8.81 -8.91
N GLU A 8 -18.93 8.49 -10.18
CA GLU A 8 -19.12 9.47 -11.26
C GLU A 8 -20.48 9.35 -11.97
N GLY A 9 -21.21 8.26 -11.76
CA GLY A 9 -22.53 8.00 -12.34
C GLY A 9 -22.51 7.37 -13.74
N LYS A 10 -23.66 6.82 -14.17
CA LYS A 10 -23.80 6.07 -15.43
C LYS A 10 -23.51 6.90 -16.69
N ASP A 11 -23.75 8.20 -16.63
CA ASP A 11 -23.58 9.12 -17.78
C ASP A 11 -22.11 9.36 -18.14
N LYS A 12 -21.18 9.07 -17.22
CA LYS A 12 -19.73 9.18 -17.44
C LYS A 12 -19.11 7.90 -17.98
N LEU A 13 -19.90 6.83 -18.13
CA LEU A 13 -19.45 5.55 -18.67
C LEU A 13 -19.58 5.53 -20.19
N SER A 14 -18.51 5.09 -20.86
CA SER A 14 -18.58 4.64 -22.24
C SER A 14 -19.43 3.37 -22.35
N ARG A 15 -19.88 3.05 -23.56
CA ARG A 15 -20.69 1.85 -23.83
C ARG A 15 -19.99 0.56 -23.39
N LEU A 16 -18.68 0.44 -23.63
CA LEU A 16 -17.87 -0.71 -23.18
C LEU A 16 -17.80 -0.78 -21.65
N GLU A 17 -17.61 0.36 -20.98
CA GLU A 17 -17.60 0.40 -19.51
C GLU A 17 -18.95 0.00 -18.92
N LYS A 18 -20.07 0.36 -19.57
CA LYS A 18 -21.42 -0.08 -19.18
C LYS A 18 -21.56 -1.61 -19.26
N VAL A 19 -21.09 -2.22 -20.36
CA VAL A 19 -21.07 -3.70 -20.50
C VAL A 19 -20.24 -4.34 -19.38
N PHE A 20 -19.06 -3.79 -19.05
CA PHE A 20 -18.26 -4.31 -17.94
C PHE A 20 -18.96 -4.18 -16.59
N VAL A 21 -19.62 -3.05 -16.31
CA VAL A 21 -20.43 -2.90 -15.08
C VAL A 21 -21.51 -3.97 -15.02
N MET A 22 -22.21 -4.22 -16.13
CA MET A 22 -23.29 -5.22 -16.17
C MET A 22 -22.79 -6.65 -15.95
N LEU A 23 -21.59 -7.00 -16.39
CA LEU A 23 -21.05 -8.35 -16.22
C LEU A 23 -20.52 -8.67 -14.81
N ILE A 24 -20.12 -7.63 -14.06
CA ILE A 24 -19.43 -7.80 -12.77
C ILE A 24 -20.31 -7.39 -11.58
N THR A 25 -21.44 -6.74 -11.82
CA THR A 25 -22.39 -6.37 -10.77
C THR A 25 -23.20 -7.57 -10.32
N ASP A 26 -23.39 -7.70 -9.02
CA ASP A 26 -24.31 -8.64 -8.37
C ASP A 26 -25.69 -7.99 -8.11
N GLU A 27 -25.80 -6.67 -8.23
CA GLU A 27 -27.05 -5.92 -8.04
C GLU A 27 -27.90 -5.80 -9.32
N ILE A 28 -29.12 -6.36 -9.28
CA ILE A 28 -30.12 -6.24 -10.38
C ILE A 28 -30.54 -4.78 -10.63
N SER A 29 -30.58 -3.94 -9.60
CA SER A 29 -30.86 -2.51 -9.71
C SER A 29 -29.86 -1.78 -10.61
N VAL A 30 -28.57 -2.11 -10.48
CA VAL A 30 -27.50 -1.53 -11.29
C VAL A 30 -27.62 -1.98 -12.75
N LEU A 31 -27.98 -3.24 -13.01
CA LEU A 31 -28.27 -3.73 -14.37
C LEU A 31 -29.40 -2.94 -15.04
N GLN A 32 -30.48 -2.67 -14.31
CA GLN A 32 -31.60 -1.88 -14.81
C GLN A 32 -31.19 -0.43 -15.11
N ASP A 33 -30.46 0.21 -14.19
CA ASP A 33 -30.05 1.62 -14.34
C ASP A 33 -29.10 1.82 -15.53
N VAL A 34 -28.12 0.93 -15.69
CA VAL A 34 -27.09 1.03 -16.73
C VAL A 34 -27.63 0.71 -18.13
N SER A 35 -28.61 -0.18 -18.24
CA SER A 35 -29.21 -0.58 -19.53
C SER A 35 -30.33 0.34 -20.01
N GLU A 36 -30.89 1.17 -19.12
CA GLU A 36 -32.03 2.04 -19.43
C GLU A 36 -31.77 2.93 -20.65
N GLY A 37 -32.70 2.91 -21.61
CA GLY A 37 -32.64 3.73 -22.82
C GLY A 37 -31.75 3.18 -23.95
N ASP A 38 -31.05 2.06 -23.76
CA ASP A 38 -30.27 1.37 -24.79
C ASP A 38 -30.86 -0.02 -25.04
N GLU A 39 -31.47 -0.24 -26.21
CA GLU A 39 -32.16 -1.49 -26.55
C GLU A 39 -31.22 -2.71 -26.53
N GLU A 40 -29.98 -2.57 -26.99
CA GLU A 40 -29.01 -3.66 -26.99
C GLU A 40 -28.57 -4.00 -25.56
N LEU A 41 -28.35 -3.00 -24.71
CA LEU A 41 -28.03 -3.23 -23.30
C LEU A 41 -29.24 -3.83 -22.55
N MET A 42 -30.47 -3.43 -22.87
CA MET A 42 -31.66 -4.06 -22.29
C MET A 42 -31.80 -5.52 -22.72
N MET A 43 -31.45 -5.85 -23.96
CA MET A 43 -31.40 -7.25 -24.41
C MET A 43 -30.31 -8.02 -23.68
N PHE A 44 -29.12 -7.41 -23.51
CA PHE A 44 -28.01 -7.99 -22.77
C PHE A 44 -28.36 -8.25 -21.29
N LYS A 45 -29.07 -7.30 -20.65
CA LYS A 45 -29.62 -7.49 -19.30
C LYS A 45 -30.48 -8.75 -19.23
N LYS A 46 -31.42 -8.93 -20.16
CA LYS A 46 -32.29 -10.12 -20.19
C LYS A 46 -31.49 -11.42 -20.34
N THR A 47 -30.42 -11.40 -21.13
CA THR A 47 -29.52 -12.54 -21.25
C THR A 47 -28.84 -12.87 -19.92
N ILE A 48 -28.33 -11.85 -19.21
CA ILE A 48 -27.74 -12.03 -17.87
C ILE A 48 -28.78 -12.59 -16.90
N GLU A 49 -29.98 -12.01 -16.83
CA GLU A 49 -31.06 -12.50 -15.96
C GLU A 49 -31.46 -13.95 -16.28
N ALA A 50 -31.52 -14.33 -17.56
CA ALA A 50 -31.81 -15.71 -17.95
C ALA A 50 -30.70 -16.67 -17.50
N MET A 51 -29.44 -16.30 -17.64
CA MET A 51 -28.29 -17.11 -17.21
C MET A 51 -28.20 -17.21 -15.68
N SER A 52 -28.50 -16.13 -14.96
CA SER A 52 -28.51 -16.10 -13.49
C SER A 52 -29.61 -16.98 -12.88
N ASN A 53 -30.67 -17.27 -13.63
CA ASN A 53 -31.79 -18.12 -13.20
C ASN A 53 -31.74 -19.53 -13.82
N ASP A 54 -30.68 -19.89 -14.54
CA ASP A 54 -30.54 -21.23 -15.11
C ASP A 54 -30.13 -22.24 -14.03
N ASP A 55 -31.03 -23.17 -13.70
CA ASP A 55 -30.82 -24.19 -12.65
C ASP A 55 -29.57 -25.06 -12.89
N GLY A 56 -29.16 -25.25 -14.15
CA GLY A 56 -27.95 -25.98 -14.50
C GLY A 56 -26.68 -25.19 -14.19
N ILE A 57 -26.69 -23.89 -14.43
CA ILE A 57 -25.61 -22.98 -14.04
C ILE A 57 -25.54 -22.81 -12.52
N ILE A 58 -26.70 -22.63 -11.86
CA ILE A 58 -26.79 -22.53 -10.40
C ILE A 58 -26.27 -23.81 -9.74
N GLY A 59 -26.62 -24.98 -10.26
CA GLY A 59 -26.17 -26.27 -9.72
C GLY A 59 -24.67 -26.56 -9.89
N LEU A 60 -23.99 -25.86 -10.81
CA LEU A 60 -22.54 -25.90 -10.97
C LEU A 60 -21.81 -24.91 -10.05
N TYR A 61 -22.55 -23.96 -9.47
CA TYR A 61 -22.01 -22.92 -8.61
C TYR A 61 -22.02 -23.40 -7.15
N ASP A 62 -20.89 -23.89 -6.68
CA ASP A 62 -20.69 -24.11 -5.25
C ASP A 62 -20.35 -22.76 -4.59
N LYS A 63 -21.37 -22.15 -3.97
CA LYS A 63 -21.23 -20.86 -3.30
C LYS A 63 -20.20 -20.92 -2.18
N GLU A 64 -20.11 -22.03 -1.45
CA GLU A 64 -19.15 -22.16 -0.35
C GLU A 64 -17.71 -22.18 -0.88
N GLU A 65 -17.48 -22.89 -2.00
CA GLU A 65 -16.17 -22.91 -2.68
C GLU A 65 -15.78 -21.52 -3.19
N MET A 66 -16.71 -20.77 -3.80
CA MET A 66 -16.41 -19.42 -4.27
C MET A 66 -16.15 -18.45 -3.11
N ASP A 67 -16.98 -18.47 -2.06
CA ASP A 67 -16.80 -17.62 -0.88
C ASP A 67 -15.45 -17.92 -0.19
N GLU A 68 -15.02 -19.19 -0.18
CA GLU A 68 -13.70 -19.60 0.32
C GLU A 68 -12.56 -19.11 -0.59
N PHE A 69 -12.73 -19.25 -1.91
CA PHE A 69 -11.77 -18.73 -2.89
C PHE A 69 -11.59 -17.21 -2.77
N GLU A 70 -12.67 -16.44 -2.72
CA GLU A 70 -12.64 -14.99 -2.56
C GLU A 70 -11.96 -14.58 -1.24
N ARG A 71 -12.30 -15.26 -0.13
CA ARG A 71 -11.66 -15.03 1.16
C ARG A 71 -10.15 -15.31 1.10
N SER A 72 -9.77 -16.43 0.48
CA SER A 72 -8.37 -16.83 0.33
C SER A 72 -7.59 -15.80 -0.49
N GLN A 73 -8.14 -15.38 -1.62
CA GLN A 73 -7.53 -14.37 -2.50
C GLN A 73 -7.41 -13.02 -1.80
N GLY A 74 -8.47 -12.58 -1.10
CA GLY A 74 -8.44 -11.34 -0.32
C GLY A 74 -7.38 -11.37 0.79
N LEU A 75 -7.27 -12.48 1.51
CA LEU A 75 -6.25 -12.66 2.54
C LEU A 75 -4.83 -12.67 1.95
N GLN A 76 -4.64 -13.36 0.83
CA GLN A 76 -3.35 -13.43 0.15
C GLN A 76 -2.91 -12.05 -0.35
N TYR A 77 -3.83 -11.28 -0.95
CA TYR A 77 -3.57 -9.93 -1.40
C TYR A 77 -3.16 -9.03 -0.23
N ALA A 78 -3.96 -8.98 0.85
CA ALA A 78 -3.68 -8.17 2.02
C ALA A 78 -2.34 -8.54 2.69
N LYS A 79 -2.00 -9.84 2.73
CA LYS A 79 -0.72 -10.30 3.27
C LYS A 79 0.46 -9.84 2.42
N ASN A 80 0.35 -9.94 1.09
CA ASN A 80 1.41 -9.55 0.18
C ASN A 80 1.65 -8.03 0.22
N GLU A 81 0.58 -7.24 0.13
CA GLU A 81 0.65 -5.78 0.20
C GLU A 81 1.19 -5.31 1.55
N GLY A 82 0.70 -5.87 2.65
CA GLY A 82 1.20 -5.54 3.99
C GLY A 82 2.67 -5.91 4.20
N LEU A 83 3.13 -7.03 3.63
CA LEU A 83 4.54 -7.44 3.69
C LEU A 83 5.43 -6.52 2.85
N GLU A 84 4.98 -6.10 1.68
CA GLU A 84 5.72 -5.21 0.79
C GLU A 84 5.90 -3.83 1.43
N ILE A 85 4.81 -3.22 1.91
CA ILE A 85 4.83 -1.94 2.61
C ILE A 85 5.70 -2.03 3.86
N GLY A 86 5.46 -3.01 4.72
CA GLY A 86 6.21 -3.16 5.97
C GLY A 86 7.72 -3.38 5.74
N ARG A 87 8.10 -4.06 4.65
CA ARG A 87 9.51 -4.23 4.28
C ARG A 87 10.13 -2.93 3.76
N ALA A 88 9.41 -2.18 2.92
CA ALA A 88 9.88 -0.90 2.40
C ALA A 88 10.12 0.10 3.53
N ASP A 89 9.10 0.30 4.38
CA ASP A 89 9.17 1.22 5.52
C ASP A 89 10.28 0.81 6.51
N GLY A 90 10.37 -0.49 6.82
CA GLY A 90 11.41 -1.01 7.71
C GLY A 90 12.83 -0.79 7.19
N ILE A 91 13.06 -0.92 5.88
CA ILE A 91 14.36 -0.63 5.26
C ILE A 91 14.67 0.86 5.30
N GLU A 92 13.69 1.71 5.00
CA GLU A 92 13.87 3.17 4.99
C GLU A 92 14.22 3.70 6.38
N ILE A 93 13.41 3.36 7.38
CA ILE A 93 13.62 3.77 8.78
C ILE A 93 14.95 3.21 9.28
N GLY A 94 15.20 1.91 9.10
CA GLY A 94 16.43 1.28 9.57
C GLY A 94 17.69 1.86 8.92
N ARG A 95 17.62 2.26 7.65
CA ARG A 95 18.73 2.93 6.96
C ARG A 95 18.95 4.36 7.47
N ALA A 96 17.88 5.12 7.69
CA ALA A 96 17.98 6.48 8.21
C ALA A 96 18.60 6.48 9.61
N ASP A 97 18.05 5.69 10.53
CA ASP A 97 18.55 5.55 11.90
C ASP A 97 19.99 5.03 11.91
N GLY A 98 20.29 4.02 11.10
CA GLY A 98 21.65 3.45 11.00
C GLY A 98 22.69 4.46 10.52
N ILE A 99 22.33 5.33 9.56
CA ILE A 99 23.22 6.39 9.07
C ILE A 99 23.44 7.46 10.15
N GLU A 100 22.39 7.86 10.86
CA GLU A 100 22.48 8.88 11.92
C GLU A 100 23.32 8.39 13.10
N ILE A 101 23.01 7.22 13.65
CA ILE A 101 23.75 6.58 14.74
C ILE A 101 25.21 6.34 14.31
N GLY A 102 25.44 5.91 13.07
CA GLY A 102 26.78 5.70 12.52
C GLY A 102 27.60 6.98 12.45
N LYS A 103 26.99 8.10 12.01
CA LYS A 103 27.65 9.42 11.98
C LYS A 103 27.99 9.91 13.38
N GLU A 104 27.06 9.82 14.32
CA GLU A 104 27.29 10.26 15.70
C GLU A 104 28.43 9.48 16.35
N ASN A 105 28.41 8.15 16.23
CA ASN A 105 29.48 7.29 16.75
C ASN A 105 30.83 7.60 16.11
N ALA A 106 30.88 7.85 14.80
CA ALA A 106 32.11 8.22 14.12
C ALA A 106 32.68 9.56 14.62
N LEU A 107 31.83 10.55 14.87
CA LEU A 107 32.24 11.85 15.43
C LEU A 107 32.77 11.70 16.86
N ILE A 108 32.10 10.89 17.69
CA ILE A 108 32.54 10.60 19.06
C ILE A 108 33.90 9.89 19.07
N GLU A 109 34.08 8.85 18.27
CA GLU A 109 35.36 8.13 18.19
C GLU A 109 36.48 9.02 17.65
N THR A 110 36.19 9.88 16.66
CA THR A 110 37.14 10.88 16.17
C THR A 110 37.54 11.85 17.29
N ALA A 111 36.58 12.37 18.07
CA ALA A 111 36.85 13.25 19.20
C ALA A 111 37.71 12.57 20.28
N LYS A 112 37.43 11.31 20.62
CA LYS A 112 38.24 10.53 21.59
C LYS A 112 39.67 10.36 21.11
N ASN A 113 39.87 10.07 19.82
CA ASN A 113 41.21 9.90 19.26
C ASN A 113 42.01 11.21 19.29
N LEU A 114 41.38 12.34 18.93
CA LEU A 114 42.01 13.66 19.00
C LEU A 114 42.36 14.06 20.45
N LEU A 115 41.48 13.76 21.42
CA LEU A 115 41.76 13.97 22.85
C LEU A 115 43.00 13.16 23.30
N LYS A 116 43.09 11.88 22.89
CA LYS A 116 44.26 11.03 23.17
C LYS A 116 45.55 11.55 22.53
N SER A 117 45.45 12.21 21.38
CA SER A 117 46.58 12.87 20.71
C SER A 117 46.97 14.22 21.33
N GLY A 118 46.23 14.70 22.34
CA GLY A 118 46.52 15.95 23.05
C GLY A 118 46.00 17.21 22.36
N ASP A 119 45.08 17.09 21.40
CA ASP A 119 44.45 18.26 20.78
C ASP A 119 43.54 19.02 21.76
N SER A 120 43.50 20.35 21.61
CA SER A 120 42.66 21.22 22.46
C SER A 120 41.17 21.02 22.22
N VAL A 121 40.36 21.20 23.26
CA VAL A 121 38.88 21.09 23.19
C VAL A 121 38.29 22.02 22.11
N GLN A 122 38.82 23.24 21.93
CA GLN A 122 38.36 24.14 20.87
C GLN A 122 38.57 23.54 19.47
N LYS A 123 39.79 23.05 19.19
CA LYS A 123 40.11 22.44 17.88
C LYS A 123 39.27 21.19 17.61
N ILE A 124 39.02 20.36 18.61
CA ILE A 124 38.18 19.16 18.46
C ILE A 124 36.72 19.55 18.18
N SER A 125 36.22 20.61 18.83
CA SER A 125 34.87 21.14 18.59
C SER A 125 34.71 21.64 17.17
N GLU A 126 35.72 22.35 16.62
CA GLU A 126 35.73 22.80 15.24
C GLU A 126 35.74 21.63 14.22
N VAL A 127 36.54 20.59 14.48
CA VAL A 127 36.68 19.44 13.55
C VAL A 127 35.46 18.52 13.57
N THR A 128 34.88 18.28 14.74
CA THR A 128 33.82 17.27 14.93
C THR A 128 32.41 17.88 14.98
N GLY A 129 32.29 19.20 15.13
CA GLY A 129 31.01 19.87 15.35
C GLY A 129 30.37 19.58 16.71
N LEU A 130 31.01 18.79 17.57
CA LEU A 130 30.52 18.48 18.91
C LEU A 130 30.69 19.69 19.83
N SER A 131 29.76 19.87 20.76
CA SER A 131 29.87 20.95 21.74
C SER A 131 31.07 20.74 22.68
N PRO A 132 31.71 21.83 23.16
CA PRO A 132 32.79 21.72 24.13
C PRO A 132 32.40 20.99 25.43
N CYS A 133 31.11 21.02 25.80
CA CYS A 133 30.59 20.29 26.96
C CYS A 133 30.62 18.78 26.74
N VAL A 134 30.17 18.31 25.57
CA VAL A 134 30.21 16.89 25.19
C VAL A 134 31.65 16.41 25.15
N ILE A 135 32.56 17.16 24.53
CA ILE A 135 33.98 16.79 24.43
C ILE A 135 34.63 16.66 25.81
N LYS A 136 34.37 17.60 26.74
CA LYS A 136 34.85 17.52 28.12
C LYS A 136 34.31 16.29 28.85
N SER A 137 33.06 15.89 28.58
CA SER A 137 32.48 14.69 29.17
C SER A 137 33.15 13.40 28.67
N LEU A 138 33.61 13.39 27.40
CA LEU A 138 34.38 12.27 26.84
C LEU A 138 35.78 12.19 27.47
N GLN A 139 36.40 13.35 27.75
CA GLN A 139 37.72 13.42 28.39
C GLN A 139 37.74 12.81 29.80
N SER A 140 36.63 12.87 30.54
CA SER A 140 36.49 12.26 31.87
C SER A 140 36.45 10.72 31.84
N ASN A 141 36.25 10.13 30.65
CA ASN A 141 36.00 8.69 30.44
C ASN A 141 37.08 8.02 29.57
N ILE A 142 38.22 8.68 29.36
CA ILE A 142 39.40 8.18 28.62
C ILE A 142 40.55 8.01 29.61
#